data_AF-A0A537H5V4-F1
#
_entry.id   AF-A0A537H5V4-F1
#
_cell.length_a   1.000
_cell.length_b   1.000
_cell.length_c   1.000
_cell.angle_alpha   90.00
_cell.angle_beta   90.00
_cell.angle_gamma   90.00
#
_symmetry.space_group_name_H-M   'P 1'
#
loop_
_entity.id
_entity.type
_entity.pdbx_description
1 polymer ?
#
loop_
_entity_poly.entity_id
_entity_poly.type
_entity_poly.pdbx_seq_one_letter_code
_entity_poly.pdbx_strand_id
1 'polypeptide(L)'
;MRRYQQLQTNPKNRPNAWDLRRLVGSVNQVRFNDNKGEISFFGQKMIILRRDVVRVMRDALERLVADQAAPFLSYLASGIGIHEGSIFRDSITSTGPEQRAALENLVHSAFEDTNLGLGKVKIRQIDFDKASASVAISNCFEAMENGQSEEPNCMFTSGFLAGLFAEVLDKTVQARETKCISQGQAECE
;
A
#
# COMPACT_ATOMS: atom_id res chain seq x y z
N MET A 1 42.93 -25.43 26.75
CA MET A 1 41.52 -25.83 26.91
C MET A 1 40.73 -24.63 27.45
N ARG A 2 40.05 -23.88 26.59
CA ARG A 2 39.22 -22.72 26.98
C ARG A 2 37.75 -23.11 26.87
N ARG A 3 37.02 -22.96 27.98
CA ARG A 3 35.57 -23.21 28.10
C ARG A 3 34.80 -22.22 27.23
N TYR A 4 33.98 -22.73 26.32
CA TYR A 4 32.94 -21.96 25.63
C TYR A 4 31.72 -21.86 26.56
N GLN A 5 31.38 -20.63 26.95
CA GLN A 5 30.11 -20.31 27.63
C GLN A 5 28.98 -20.35 26.61
N GLN A 6 27.97 -21.18 26.87
CA GLN A 6 26.72 -21.21 26.12
C GLN A 6 25.93 -19.92 26.42
N LEU A 7 25.72 -19.10 25.40
CA LEU A 7 24.76 -17.99 25.44
C LEU A 7 23.35 -18.58 25.41
N GLN A 8 22.67 -18.53 26.55
CA GLN A 8 21.23 -18.80 26.66
C GLN A 8 20.48 -17.69 25.91
N THR A 9 19.80 -18.03 24.82
CA THR A 9 18.90 -17.13 24.11
C THR A 9 17.55 -17.10 24.85
N ASN A 10 17.25 -15.96 25.47
CA ASN A 10 16.00 -15.69 26.17
C ASN A 10 14.86 -15.46 25.15
N PRO A 11 13.76 -16.23 25.14
CA PRO A 11 12.72 -16.16 24.10
C PRO A 11 11.71 -14.99 24.24
N LYS A 12 12.03 -13.94 24.98
CA LYS A 12 11.10 -12.83 25.27
C LYS A 12 11.36 -11.55 24.46
N ASN A 13 11.51 -11.67 23.14
CA ASN A 13 11.59 -10.48 22.28
C ASN A 13 10.89 -10.70 20.93
N ARG A 14 9.65 -11.17 20.96
CA ARG A 14 8.75 -11.00 19.81
C ARG A 14 8.24 -9.55 19.86
N PRO A 15 8.44 -8.72 18.82
CA PRO A 15 7.88 -7.37 18.81
C PRO A 15 6.36 -7.47 18.97
N ASN A 16 5.84 -6.75 19.96
CA ASN A 16 4.43 -6.76 20.32
C ASN A 16 3.56 -6.51 19.09
N ALA A 17 2.57 -7.40 18.88
CA ALA A 17 1.47 -7.18 17.97
C ALA A 17 0.89 -5.78 18.21
N TRP A 18 0.88 -4.97 17.15
CA TRP A 18 0.48 -3.58 17.19
C TRP A 18 -0.97 -3.47 17.68
N ASP A 19 -1.15 -2.92 18.88
CA ASP A 19 -2.47 -2.66 19.45
C ASP A 19 -3.18 -1.57 18.63
N LEU A 20 -3.99 -2.01 17.68
CA LEU A 20 -4.83 -1.18 16.79
C LEU A 20 -5.68 -0.15 17.56
N ARG A 21 -6.00 -0.39 18.83
CA ARG A 21 -6.75 0.58 19.65
C ARG A 21 -5.97 1.88 19.87
N ARG A 22 -4.64 1.85 19.77
CA ARG A 22 -3.77 3.05 19.74
C ARG A 22 -3.69 3.73 18.37
N LEU A 23 -3.99 3.00 17.30
CA LEU A 23 -3.93 3.50 15.93
C LEU A 23 -5.19 4.29 15.54
N VAL A 24 -6.35 3.91 16.07
CA VAL A 24 -7.64 4.55 15.76
C VAL A 24 -7.95 5.74 16.70
N GLY A 25 -7.25 5.85 17.84
CA GLY A 25 -7.62 6.77 18.93
C GLY A 25 -6.84 8.09 19.05
N SER A 26 -5.82 8.37 18.24
CA SER A 26 -5.05 9.63 18.40
C SER A 26 -4.65 10.27 17.07
N VAL A 27 -5.00 11.55 16.97
CA VAL A 27 -5.04 12.43 15.80
C VAL A 27 -3.63 12.83 15.29
N ASN A 28 -2.65 11.93 15.33
CA ASN A 28 -1.38 12.10 14.60
C ASN A 28 -0.86 10.73 14.13
N GLN A 29 -1.34 10.32 12.97
CA GLN A 29 -0.95 9.09 12.27
C GLN A 29 0.52 9.13 11.82
N VAL A 30 1.04 10.34 11.56
CA VAL A 30 2.44 10.61 11.21
C VAL A 30 3.17 11.16 12.43
N ARG A 31 4.34 10.59 12.75
CA ARG A 31 5.23 11.07 13.81
C ARG A 31 6.59 11.44 13.25
N PHE A 32 7.05 12.62 13.60
CA PHE A 32 8.40 13.11 13.31
C PHE A 32 9.26 12.96 14.56
N ASN A 33 10.44 12.39 14.40
CA ASN A 33 11.46 12.31 15.43
C ASN A 33 12.70 13.05 14.95
N ASP A 34 12.73 14.36 15.21
CA ASP A 34 13.75 15.28 14.71
C ASP A 34 15.15 14.91 15.21
N ASN A 35 15.25 14.41 16.44
CA ASN A 35 16.52 13.98 17.03
C ASN A 35 17.18 12.83 16.27
N LYS A 36 16.39 12.03 15.52
CA LYS A 36 16.89 10.93 14.70
C LYS A 36 16.69 11.15 13.20
N GLY A 37 16.01 12.22 12.79
CA GLY A 37 15.60 12.44 11.40
C GLY A 37 14.63 11.37 10.87
N GLU A 38 13.79 10.80 11.73
CA GLU A 38 12.89 9.71 11.35
C GLU A 38 11.45 10.18 11.21
N ILE A 39 10.78 9.70 10.17
CA ILE A 39 9.33 9.82 10.01
C ILE A 39 8.73 8.44 10.20
N SER A 40 7.60 8.36 10.88
CA SER A 40 6.85 7.11 10.98
C SER A 40 5.37 7.32 10.78
N PHE A 41 4.73 6.36 10.12
CA PHE A 41 3.30 6.32 9.85
C PHE A 41 2.78 4.96 10.32
N PHE A 42 1.81 4.95 11.24
CA PHE A 42 1.31 3.71 11.87
C PHE A 42 2.42 2.80 12.45
N GLY A 43 3.52 3.39 12.93
CA GLY A 43 4.68 2.65 13.46
C GLY A 43 5.68 2.19 12.40
N GLN A 44 5.33 2.25 11.12
CA GLN A 44 6.22 1.99 9.99
C GLN A 44 7.12 3.18 9.73
N LYS A 45 8.40 2.94 9.41
CA LYS A 45 9.35 4.00 9.06
C LYS A 45 9.09 4.46 7.63
N MET A 46 8.95 5.76 7.45
CA MET A 46 8.62 6.39 6.19
C MET A 46 9.68 7.39 5.78
N ILE A 47 9.68 7.70 4.48
CA ILE A 47 10.37 8.85 3.91
C ILE A 47 9.35 9.73 3.21
N ILE A 48 9.61 11.04 3.16
CA ILE A 48 8.85 11.97 2.33
C ILE A 48 9.57 12.09 1.00
N LEU A 49 8.85 11.79 -0.09
CA LEU A 49 9.32 11.95 -1.45
C LEU A 49 8.45 12.98 -2.18
N ARG A 50 9.02 13.63 -3.19
CA ARG A 50 8.27 14.51 -4.08
C ARG A 50 7.30 13.67 -4.92
N ARG A 51 6.13 14.23 -5.23
CA ARG A 51 5.05 13.58 -5.99
C ARG A 51 5.52 12.96 -7.31
N ASP A 52 6.44 13.62 -8.02
CA ASP A 52 6.92 13.22 -9.34
C ASP A 52 7.97 12.09 -9.32
N VAL A 53 8.39 11.60 -8.15
CA VAL A 53 9.48 10.60 -8.04
C VAL A 53 9.17 9.34 -8.84
N VAL A 54 7.92 8.88 -8.84
CA VAL A 54 7.49 7.68 -9.56
C VAL A 54 7.57 7.90 -11.06
N ARG A 55 7.15 9.08 -11.55
CA ARG A 55 7.33 9.45 -12.96
C ARG A 55 8.81 9.49 -13.34
N VAL A 56 9.66 10.13 -12.54
CA VAL A 56 11.10 10.19 -12.81
C VAL A 56 11.72 8.79 -12.88
N MET A 57 11.32 7.88 -12.00
CA MET A 57 11.76 6.48 -12.04
C MET A 57 11.26 5.76 -13.30
N ARG A 58 9.98 5.96 -13.67
CA ARG A 58 9.43 5.39 -14.91
C ARG A 58 10.15 5.90 -16.14
N ASP A 59 10.29 7.22 -16.30
CA ASP A 59 10.95 7.85 -17.47
C ASP A 59 12.41 7.35 -17.61
N ALA A 60 13.10 7.11 -16.49
CA ALA A 60 14.44 6.53 -16.49
C ALA A 60 14.43 5.05 -16.91
N LEU A 61 13.47 4.25 -16.42
CA LEU A 61 13.30 2.85 -16.80
C LEU A 61 12.93 2.71 -18.28
N GLU A 62 12.04 3.56 -18.80
CA GLU A 62 11.62 3.57 -20.20
C GLU A 62 12.83 3.77 -21.14
N ARG A 63 13.80 4.60 -20.75
CA ARG A 63 15.05 4.78 -21.53
C ARG A 63 15.93 3.53 -21.57
N LEU A 64 15.80 2.64 -20.58
CA LEU A 64 16.63 1.44 -20.46
C LEU A 64 15.96 0.20 -21.06
N VAL A 65 14.66 0.05 -20.82
CA VAL A 65 13.90 -1.18 -21.10
C VAL A 65 12.61 -0.94 -21.88
N ALA A 66 12.40 0.29 -22.37
CA ALA A 66 11.26 0.69 -23.20
C ALA A 66 9.91 0.24 -22.62
N ASP A 67 9.19 -0.60 -23.36
CA ASP A 67 7.86 -1.11 -23.03
C ASP A 67 7.82 -1.95 -21.75
N GLN A 68 8.96 -2.49 -21.30
CA GLN A 68 9.05 -3.27 -20.06
C GLN A 68 9.05 -2.41 -18.79
N ALA A 69 9.16 -1.08 -18.90
CA ALA A 69 9.19 -0.20 -17.74
C ALA A 69 7.89 -0.23 -16.93
N ALA A 70 6.74 -0.21 -17.61
CA ALA A 70 5.43 -0.26 -16.99
C ALA A 70 5.17 -1.56 -16.20
N PRO A 71 5.30 -2.77 -16.78
CA PRO A 71 5.10 -4.01 -16.03
C PRO A 71 6.12 -4.18 -14.91
N PHE A 72 7.37 -3.71 -15.10
CA PHE A 72 8.37 -3.73 -14.05
C PHE A 72 7.98 -2.83 -12.85
N LEU A 73 7.55 -1.60 -13.11
CA LEU A 73 7.11 -0.67 -12.07
C LEU A 73 5.88 -1.20 -11.33
N SER A 74 4.91 -1.77 -12.05
CA SER A 74 3.73 -2.41 -11.46
C SER A 74 4.12 -3.61 -10.57
N TYR A 75 5.07 -4.43 -11.02
CA TYR A 75 5.54 -5.58 -10.23
C TYR A 75 6.25 -5.13 -8.94
N LEU A 76 7.13 -4.12 -9.03
CA LEU A 76 7.77 -3.54 -7.86
C LEU A 76 6.75 -2.99 -6.86
N ALA A 77 5.77 -2.23 -7.35
CA ALA A 77 4.73 -1.65 -6.52
C ALA A 77 3.85 -2.72 -5.86
N SER A 78 3.58 -3.84 -6.54
CA SER A 78 2.87 -4.99 -5.98
C SER A 78 3.61 -5.59 -4.79
N GLY A 79 4.93 -5.64 -4.80
CA GLY A 79 5.70 -6.09 -3.64
C GLY A 79 5.49 -5.20 -2.42
N ILE A 80 5.42 -3.88 -2.62
CA ILE A 80 5.12 -2.91 -1.56
C ILE A 80 3.68 -3.12 -1.05
N GLY A 81 2.73 -3.26 -1.97
CA GLY A 81 1.32 -3.53 -1.67
C GLY A 81 1.13 -4.79 -0.83
N ILE A 82 1.82 -5.89 -1.18
CA ILE A 82 1.79 -7.14 -0.41
C ILE A 82 2.24 -6.89 1.04
N HIS A 83 3.31 -6.12 1.25
CA HIS A 83 3.76 -5.84 2.60
C HIS A 83 2.71 -5.06 3.40
N GLU A 84 2.10 -4.03 2.81
CA GLU A 84 1.02 -3.26 3.44
C GLU A 84 -0.23 -4.11 3.73
N GLY A 85 -0.66 -4.94 2.78
CA GLY A 85 -1.79 -5.84 2.95
C GLY A 85 -1.55 -6.90 4.04
N SER A 86 -0.31 -7.39 4.17
CA SER A 86 0.07 -8.33 5.23
C SER A 86 -0.05 -7.70 6.63
N ILE A 87 0.30 -6.42 6.76
CA ILE A 87 0.15 -5.68 8.02
C ILE A 87 -1.32 -5.62 8.42
N PHE A 88 -2.22 -5.35 7.47
CA PHE A 88 -3.66 -5.34 7.74
C PHE A 88 -4.14 -6.71 8.19
N ARG A 89 -3.77 -7.78 7.47
CA ARG A 89 -4.17 -9.14 7.82
C ARG A 89 -3.67 -9.57 9.20
N ASP A 90 -2.40 -9.30 9.50
CA ASP A 90 -1.77 -9.68 10.77
C ASP A 90 -2.29 -8.86 11.96
N SER A 91 -2.87 -7.68 11.70
CA SER A 91 -3.46 -6.83 12.73
C SER A 91 -4.84 -7.33 13.20
N ILE A 92 -5.50 -8.19 12.42
CA ILE A 92 -6.81 -8.76 12.77
C ILE A 92 -6.63 -10.09 13.50
N THR A 93 -7.18 -10.19 14.71
CA THR A 93 -7.10 -11.40 15.55
C THR A 93 -8.32 -12.32 15.43
N SER A 94 -9.44 -11.82 14.88
CA SER A 94 -10.65 -12.61 14.63
C SER A 94 -10.44 -13.58 13.47
N THR A 95 -11.24 -14.65 13.44
CA THR A 95 -11.19 -15.69 12.41
C THR A 95 -12.55 -15.87 11.72
N GLY A 96 -12.57 -16.45 10.52
CA GLY A 96 -13.82 -16.77 9.82
C GLY A 96 -14.59 -15.52 9.34
N PRO A 97 -15.93 -15.51 9.37
CA PRO A 97 -16.73 -14.39 8.86
C PRO A 97 -16.45 -13.05 9.55
N GLU A 98 -16.16 -13.07 10.85
CA GLU A 98 -15.81 -11.87 11.61
C GLU A 98 -14.49 -11.26 11.15
N GLN A 99 -13.54 -12.09 10.70
CA GLN A 99 -12.28 -11.65 10.12
C GLN A 99 -12.50 -10.82 8.85
N ARG A 100 -13.36 -11.28 7.95
CA ARG A 100 -13.66 -10.56 6.69
C ARG A 100 -14.22 -9.18 6.97
N ALA A 101 -15.22 -9.10 7.85
CA ALA A 101 -15.82 -7.82 8.25
C ALA A 101 -14.80 -6.89 8.94
N ALA A 102 -13.93 -7.43 9.80
CA ALA A 102 -12.89 -6.65 10.46
C ALA A 102 -11.84 -6.13 9.46
N LEU A 103 -11.42 -6.95 8.49
CA LEU A 103 -10.50 -6.56 7.42
C LEU A 103 -11.11 -5.50 6.50
N GLU A 104 -12.35 -5.70 6.08
CA GLU A 104 -13.08 -4.73 5.26
C GLU A 104 -13.12 -3.35 5.93
N ASN A 105 -13.55 -3.31 7.20
CA ASN A 105 -13.59 -2.06 7.96
C ASN A 105 -12.20 -1.42 8.11
N LEU A 106 -11.16 -2.22 8.40
CA LEU A 106 -9.80 -1.71 8.52
C LEU A 106 -9.30 -1.13 7.20
N VAL A 107 -9.55 -1.81 6.08
CA VAL A 107 -9.15 -1.38 4.75
C VAL A 107 -9.89 -0.08 4.37
N HIS A 108 -11.20 0.02 4.64
CA HIS A 108 -11.95 1.27 4.45
C HIS A 108 -11.36 2.42 5.27
N SER A 109 -11.14 2.24 6.57
CA SER A 109 -10.53 3.29 7.41
C SER A 109 -9.13 3.66 6.93
N ALA A 110 -8.28 2.67 6.65
CA ALA A 110 -6.91 2.93 6.20
C ALA A 110 -6.87 3.71 4.88
N PHE A 111 -7.68 3.35 3.90
CA PHE A 111 -7.67 4.03 2.60
C PHE A 111 -8.41 5.36 2.61
N GLU A 112 -9.63 5.43 3.16
CA GLU A 112 -10.47 6.61 3.01
C GLU A 112 -10.06 7.74 3.97
N ASP A 113 -9.59 7.39 5.16
CA ASP A 113 -9.11 8.37 6.16
C ASP A 113 -7.70 8.85 5.79
N THR A 114 -6.80 7.93 5.47
CA THR A 114 -5.37 8.27 5.31
C THR A 114 -4.99 8.56 3.88
N ASN A 115 -5.71 8.01 2.90
CA ASN A 115 -5.49 8.16 1.46
C ASN A 115 -4.12 7.63 0.97
N LEU A 116 -3.25 7.18 1.89
CA LEU A 116 -1.91 6.64 1.65
C LEU A 116 -1.02 7.51 0.73
N GLY A 117 -1.35 8.80 0.58
CA GLY A 117 -0.69 9.70 -0.35
C GLY A 117 -0.97 9.42 -1.83
N LEU A 118 -1.91 8.53 -2.17
CA LEU A 118 -2.22 8.15 -3.56
C LEU A 118 -3.11 9.16 -4.29
N GLY A 119 -3.83 10.00 -3.55
CA GLY A 119 -4.96 10.81 -4.04
C GLY A 119 -6.14 10.63 -3.10
N LYS A 120 -7.31 11.22 -3.38
CA LYS A 120 -8.50 10.98 -2.55
C LYS A 120 -9.11 9.64 -2.94
N VAL A 121 -8.91 8.64 -2.09
CA VAL A 121 -9.32 7.25 -2.32
C VAL A 121 -10.74 7.01 -1.81
N LYS A 122 -11.50 6.24 -2.58
CA LYS A 122 -12.80 5.69 -2.20
C LYS A 122 -12.86 4.23 -2.57
N ILE A 123 -13.17 3.37 -1.62
CA ILE A 123 -13.40 1.96 -1.89
C ILE A 123 -14.87 1.81 -2.26
N ARG A 124 -15.13 1.40 -3.50
CA ARG A 124 -16.50 1.23 -4.03
C ARG A 124 -17.10 -0.09 -3.56
N GLN A 125 -16.30 -1.15 -3.57
CA GLN A 125 -16.72 -2.49 -3.20
C GLN A 125 -15.52 -3.37 -2.87
N ILE A 126 -15.70 -4.27 -1.90
CA ILE A 126 -14.85 -5.44 -1.67
C ILE A 126 -15.79 -6.66 -1.66
N ASP A 127 -15.50 -7.66 -2.49
CA ASP A 127 -16.26 -8.91 -2.59
C ASP A 127 -15.28 -10.07 -2.31
N PHE A 128 -15.31 -10.56 -1.07
CA PHE A 128 -14.45 -11.66 -0.61
C PHE A 128 -14.80 -13.00 -1.27
N ASP A 129 -16.04 -13.18 -1.73
CA ASP A 129 -16.46 -14.44 -2.34
C ASP A 129 -16.00 -14.52 -3.80
N LYS A 130 -16.02 -13.39 -4.51
CA LYS A 130 -15.47 -13.27 -5.88
C LYS A 130 -13.99 -12.91 -5.93
N ALA A 131 -13.38 -12.60 -4.78
CA ALA A 131 -12.02 -12.10 -4.67
C ALA A 131 -11.78 -10.89 -5.58
N SER A 132 -12.64 -9.88 -5.46
CA SER A 132 -12.57 -8.66 -6.27
C SER A 132 -12.75 -7.42 -5.42
N ALA A 133 -12.09 -6.32 -5.80
CA ALA A 133 -12.30 -5.00 -5.22
C ALA A 133 -12.38 -3.94 -6.33
N SER A 134 -13.11 -2.86 -6.07
CA SER A 134 -13.17 -1.68 -6.94
C SER A 134 -12.81 -0.44 -6.12
N VAL A 135 -11.87 0.34 -6.63
CA VAL A 135 -11.30 1.50 -5.96
C VAL A 135 -11.34 2.68 -6.93
N ALA A 136 -11.81 3.83 -6.46
CA ALA A 136 -11.76 5.07 -7.21
C ALA A 136 -10.78 6.03 -6.53
N ILE A 137 -9.96 6.72 -7.32
CA ILE A 137 -8.97 7.68 -6.83
C ILE A 137 -9.11 8.99 -7.61
N SER A 138 -9.65 10.00 -6.95
CA SER A 138 -9.64 11.37 -7.48
C SER A 138 -8.35 12.08 -7.08
N ASN A 139 -7.87 13.03 -7.89
CA ASN A 139 -6.54 13.63 -7.69
C ASN A 139 -5.42 12.57 -7.51
N CYS A 140 -5.45 11.51 -8.33
CA CYS A 140 -4.44 10.46 -8.32
C CYS A 140 -3.05 11.07 -8.49
N PHE A 141 -2.10 10.72 -7.61
CA PHE A 141 -0.79 11.33 -7.62
C PHE A 141 -0.05 11.04 -8.93
N GLU A 142 -0.15 9.80 -9.42
CA GLU A 142 0.56 9.30 -10.60
C GLU A 142 -0.01 9.88 -11.90
N ALA A 143 -1.33 9.83 -12.11
CA ALA A 143 -1.96 10.38 -13.31
C ALA A 143 -1.65 11.87 -13.50
N MET A 144 -1.70 12.65 -12.41
CA MET A 144 -1.47 14.08 -12.45
C MET A 144 -0.02 14.45 -12.79
N GLU A 145 0.94 13.58 -12.50
CA GLU A 145 2.34 13.76 -12.90
C GLU A 145 2.60 13.26 -14.32
N ASN A 146 1.90 12.21 -14.75
CA ASN A 146 2.08 11.61 -16.08
C ASN A 146 1.59 12.51 -17.21
N GLY A 147 0.58 13.34 -16.96
CA GLY A 147 -0.04 14.16 -17.99
C GLY A 147 -0.99 13.37 -18.89
N GLN A 148 -1.34 13.94 -20.05
CA GLN A 148 -2.32 13.36 -20.95
C GLN A 148 -1.81 12.09 -21.63
N SER A 149 -2.71 11.11 -21.82
CA SER A 149 -2.42 9.82 -22.43
C SER A 149 -3.68 9.26 -23.11
N GLU A 150 -3.50 8.49 -24.18
CA GLU A 150 -4.59 7.76 -24.84
C GLU A 150 -4.99 6.51 -24.03
N GLU A 151 -4.06 5.95 -23.26
CA GLU A 151 -4.26 4.75 -22.43
C GLU A 151 -4.12 5.06 -20.92
N PRO A 152 -4.73 4.26 -20.04
CA PRO A 152 -4.51 4.34 -18.59
C PRO A 152 -3.03 4.17 -18.26
N ASN A 153 -2.50 4.96 -17.33
CA ASN A 153 -1.06 5.03 -17.07
C ASN A 153 -0.66 5.04 -15.59
N CYS A 154 -1.56 4.66 -14.67
CA CYS A 154 -1.25 4.55 -13.25
C CYS A 154 -0.68 3.17 -12.88
N MET A 155 0.48 2.83 -13.43
CA MET A 155 1.09 1.49 -13.31
C MET A 155 1.57 1.20 -11.90
N PHE A 156 2.17 2.19 -11.23
CA PHE A 156 2.59 2.04 -9.83
C PHE A 156 1.37 1.85 -8.92
N THR A 157 0.36 2.70 -9.07
CA THR A 157 -0.85 2.67 -8.25
C THR A 157 -1.61 1.35 -8.44
N SER A 158 -1.76 0.91 -9.69
CA SER A 158 -2.39 -0.38 -10.02
C SER A 158 -1.62 -1.55 -9.41
N GLY A 159 -0.30 -1.58 -9.55
CA GLY A 159 0.54 -2.61 -8.94
C GLY A 159 0.43 -2.64 -7.43
N PHE A 160 0.53 -1.47 -6.77
CA PHE A 160 0.39 -1.34 -5.32
C PHE A 160 -0.96 -1.89 -4.82
N LEU A 161 -2.07 -1.50 -5.47
CA LEU A 161 -3.40 -1.99 -5.11
C LEU A 161 -3.53 -3.50 -5.34
N ALA A 162 -3.01 -4.03 -6.46
CA ALA A 162 -3.03 -5.46 -6.74
C ALA A 162 -2.35 -6.26 -5.63
N GLY A 163 -1.15 -5.84 -5.22
CA GLY A 163 -0.41 -6.50 -4.14
C GLY A 163 -1.15 -6.45 -2.80
N LEU A 164 -1.70 -5.29 -2.45
CA LEU A 164 -2.42 -5.12 -1.20
C LEU A 164 -3.69 -5.98 -1.15
N PHE A 165 -4.51 -5.92 -2.20
CA PHE A 165 -5.75 -6.70 -2.24
C PHE A 165 -5.50 -8.20 -2.39
N ALA A 166 -4.34 -8.61 -2.93
CA ALA A 166 -3.97 -10.02 -2.94
C ALA A 166 -3.90 -10.59 -1.52
N GLU A 167 -3.32 -9.82 -0.59
CA GLU A 167 -3.18 -10.20 0.80
C GLU A 167 -4.50 -10.08 1.58
N VAL A 168 -5.27 -9.02 1.33
CA VAL A 168 -6.58 -8.79 1.97
C VAL A 168 -7.59 -9.87 1.59
N LEU A 169 -7.60 -10.28 0.32
CA LEU A 169 -8.54 -11.28 -0.21
C LEU A 169 -8.00 -12.72 -0.07
N ASP A 170 -6.74 -12.89 0.33
CA ASP A 170 -6.02 -14.18 0.38
C ASP A 170 -6.11 -14.93 -0.96
N LYS A 171 -5.88 -14.20 -2.06
CA LYS A 171 -5.95 -14.68 -3.44
C LYS A 171 -4.96 -13.95 -4.33
N THR A 172 -4.52 -14.59 -5.41
CA THR A 172 -3.83 -13.88 -6.48
C THR A 172 -4.83 -12.99 -7.22
N VAL A 173 -4.61 -11.67 -7.21
CA VAL A 173 -5.41 -10.69 -7.94
C VAL A 173 -4.53 -9.88 -8.89
N GLN A 174 -5.16 -9.32 -9.92
CA GLN A 174 -4.54 -8.37 -10.84
C GLN A 174 -5.38 -7.09 -10.83
N ALA A 175 -4.72 -5.95 -10.90
CA ALA A 175 -5.39 -4.67 -11.08
C ALA A 175 -5.51 -4.34 -12.58
N ARG A 176 -6.64 -3.75 -12.95
CA ARG A 176 -6.86 -3.17 -14.27
C ARG A 176 -7.48 -1.79 -14.08
N GLU A 177 -6.74 -0.75 -14.47
CA GLU A 177 -7.27 0.61 -14.55
C GLU A 177 -8.24 0.69 -15.74
N THR A 178 -9.50 0.99 -15.45
CA THR A 178 -10.62 1.10 -16.37
C THR A 178 -10.93 2.55 -16.76
N LYS A 179 -10.57 3.51 -15.90
CA LYS A 179 -10.67 4.95 -16.15
C LYS A 179 -9.42 5.64 -15.62
N CYS A 180 -8.94 6.65 -16.33
CA CYS A 180 -7.77 7.41 -15.91
C CYS A 180 -7.95 8.91 -16.11
N ILE A 181 -7.47 9.71 -15.15
CA ILE A 181 -7.44 11.18 -15.27
C ILE A 181 -6.59 11.61 -16.47
N SER A 182 -5.52 10.87 -16.78
CA SER A 182 -4.68 11.08 -17.97
C SER A 182 -5.45 11.00 -19.28
N GLN A 183 -6.57 10.26 -19.31
CA GLN A 183 -7.49 10.15 -20.46
C GLN A 183 -8.62 11.19 -20.41
N GLY A 184 -8.55 12.18 -19.51
CA GLY A 184 -9.58 13.20 -19.33
C GLY A 184 -10.77 12.77 -18.46
N GLN A 185 -10.67 11.64 -17.73
CA GLN A 185 -11.70 11.22 -16.78
C GLN A 185 -11.63 12.06 -15.48
N ALA A 186 -12.72 12.12 -14.73
CA ALA A 186 -12.78 12.87 -13.47
C ALA A 186 -12.00 12.21 -12.32
N GLU A 187 -11.89 10.88 -12.35
CA GLU A 187 -11.15 10.06 -11.37
C GLU A 187 -10.54 8.83 -12.07
N CYS A 188 -9.52 8.25 -11.44
CA CYS A 188 -9.01 6.94 -11.83
C CYS A 188 -9.87 5.84 -11.17
N GLU A 189 -10.11 4.73 -11.88
CA GLU A 189 -10.85 3.55 -11.40
C GLU A 189 -10.25 2.26 -11.93
#